data_AF-A0A3N0BTM8-F1
#
_entry.id   AF-A0A3N0BTM8-F1
#
_cell.length_a   1.000
_cell.length_b   1.000
_cell.length_c   1.000
_cell.angle_alpha   90.00
_cell.angle_beta   90.00
_cell.angle_gamma   90.00
#
_symmetry.space_group_name_H-M   'P 1'
#
loop_
_entity.id
_entity.type
_entity.pdbx_description
1 polymer ?
#
loop_
_entity_poly.entity_id
_entity_poly.type
_entity_poly.pdbx_seq_one_letter_code
_entity_poly.pdbx_strand_id
1 'polypeptide(L)'
;MGIMRKIMAVMALLVIGLLGGAGAALAFPPAEVLVEDRAGVLDGNTLLPAVRSIEFYEPTTVAVYTYNGAASDNLNEEVLRFARAEHPEWISQDGQKWADGLFIFALDPVGRHVGTYMGEDRKVSLQQREDIQDASKELLRDAQWTEGTIAGIRRGAELINQPWYRSTAFLVTAWTSAVVTVTGATVWLIVRWRTRVDSRRELARGDAGYANVTMDLQVTELNAGTIPASSRYGGTVLEKHRTFLSRYNTATGLSNRVHDLGGKELSRRSNLKLIRSYADATAELDALDDVIADTNALLNRGSTWAAAWDRQLAPFRDDLEELEPMLGKSHAEGDSATAAVLRSFRSQSGSDLELWTSELADGTISPETALDRLRDARTQLSELLKDHADTVIAGYARNKKESKLMRKNMEKAQAGTPDGYGRAYEPSILGTVYPSYYFFSVPTFSNGLSSGVSSVSSARGGGGGGSTTGYGSSGGSFSGSGSSSNF
;
A
#
# COMPACT_ATOMS: atom_id res chain seq x y z
N MET A 1 6.83 -27.22 -22.67
CA MET A 1 7.18 -26.22 -23.71
C MET A 1 6.05 -25.87 -24.69
N GLY A 2 4.95 -26.63 -24.82
CA GLY A 2 3.94 -26.39 -25.88
C GLY A 2 2.93 -25.24 -25.68
N ILE A 3 2.76 -24.71 -24.46
CA ILE A 3 1.75 -23.67 -24.18
C ILE A 3 2.30 -22.27 -24.45
N MET A 4 3.57 -22.02 -24.11
CA MET A 4 4.24 -20.71 -24.32
C MET A 4 4.34 -20.34 -25.81
N ARG A 5 4.58 -21.34 -26.66
CA ARG A 5 4.73 -21.15 -28.12
C ARG A 5 3.39 -20.82 -28.80
N LYS A 6 2.29 -21.38 -28.30
CA LYS A 6 0.93 -21.08 -28.78
C LYS A 6 0.48 -19.67 -28.40
N ILE A 7 0.87 -19.19 -27.21
CA ILE A 7 0.58 -17.83 -26.74
C ILE A 7 1.33 -16.79 -27.61
N MET A 8 2.60 -17.05 -27.92
CA MET A 8 3.40 -16.17 -28.79
C MET A 8 2.84 -16.08 -30.22
N ALA A 9 2.33 -17.19 -30.76
CA ALA A 9 1.75 -17.22 -32.11
C ALA A 9 0.43 -16.41 -32.21
N VAL A 10 -0.41 -16.47 -31.18
CA VAL A 10 -1.66 -15.69 -31.12
C VAL A 10 -1.37 -14.19 -30.95
N MET A 11 -0.35 -13.83 -30.17
CA MET A 11 0.11 -12.45 -30.02
C MET A 11 0.64 -11.87 -31.33
N ALA A 12 1.41 -12.64 -32.11
CA ALA A 12 1.93 -12.19 -33.40
C ALA A 12 0.83 -11.94 -34.44
N LEU A 13 -0.22 -12.77 -34.48
CA LEU A 13 -1.36 -12.58 -35.38
C LEU A 13 -2.21 -11.36 -35.01
N LEU A 14 -2.34 -11.05 -33.72
CA LEU A 14 -3.01 -9.84 -33.24
C LEU A 14 -2.25 -8.56 -33.60
N VAL A 15 -0.92 -8.57 -33.56
CA VAL A 15 -0.08 -7.41 -33.92
C VAL A 15 -0.12 -7.14 -35.43
N ILE A 16 -0.16 -8.18 -36.27
CA ILE A 16 -0.20 -8.02 -37.73
C ILE A 16 -1.58 -7.50 -38.20
N GLY A 17 -2.68 -7.85 -37.51
CA GLY A 17 -4.01 -7.31 -37.81
C GLY A 17 -4.21 -5.84 -37.43
N LEU A 18 -3.42 -5.33 -36.48
CA LEU A 18 -3.52 -3.95 -35.96
C LEU A 18 -2.74 -2.91 -36.77
N LEU A 19 -1.81 -3.32 -37.63
CA LEU A 19 -0.99 -2.41 -38.44
C LEU A 19 -1.62 -2.07 -39.81
N GLY A 20 -2.70 -2.75 -40.19
CA GLY A 20 -3.37 -2.56 -41.48
C GLY A 20 -4.58 -1.62 -41.39
N GLY A 21 -4.36 -0.31 -41.24
CA GLY A 21 -5.49 0.63 -41.19
C GLY A 21 -5.14 2.12 -41.11
N ALA A 22 -4.11 2.58 -41.80
CA ALA A 22 -3.85 4.03 -41.95
C ALA A 22 -4.79 4.64 -43.01
N GLY A 23 -6.01 4.99 -42.62
CA GLY A 23 -6.86 5.90 -43.39
C GLY A 23 -6.39 7.34 -43.20
N ALA A 24 -5.92 7.99 -44.27
CA ALA A 24 -5.56 9.40 -44.28
C ALA A 24 -6.79 10.32 -44.14
N ALA A 25 -6.75 11.38 -43.32
CA ALA A 25 -7.43 12.67 -43.60
C ALA A 25 -7.13 13.79 -42.57
N LEU A 26 -6.81 14.96 -43.11
CA LEU A 26 -6.99 16.35 -42.64
C LEU A 26 -6.25 16.80 -41.37
N ALA A 27 -5.11 17.46 -41.61
CA ALA A 27 -4.38 18.25 -40.65
C ALA A 27 -4.40 19.71 -41.15
N PHE A 28 -4.90 20.64 -40.35
CA PHE A 28 -4.98 22.06 -40.71
C PHE A 28 -3.95 22.84 -39.90
N PRO A 29 -3.09 23.67 -40.52
CA PRO A 29 -2.31 24.65 -39.77
C PRO A 29 -3.26 25.61 -39.03
N PRO A 30 -2.80 26.32 -37.98
CA PRO A 30 -3.63 27.30 -37.30
C PRO A 30 -4.13 28.34 -38.30
N ALA A 31 -5.41 28.69 -38.21
CA ALA A 31 -6.04 29.66 -39.10
C ALA A 31 -5.38 31.03 -38.94
N GLU A 32 -5.03 31.36 -37.70
CA GLU A 32 -4.31 32.56 -37.31
C GLU A 32 -3.55 32.31 -36.01
N VAL A 33 -2.43 33.01 -35.81
CA VAL A 33 -1.64 32.98 -34.58
C VAL A 33 -1.47 34.42 -34.10
N LEU A 34 -2.10 34.74 -32.96
CA LEU A 34 -2.06 36.04 -32.30
C LEU A 34 -1.18 35.92 -31.05
N VAL A 35 -0.23 36.84 -30.88
CA VAL A 35 0.70 36.83 -29.72
C VAL A 35 0.68 38.20 -29.06
N GLU A 36 0.10 38.23 -27.86
CA GLU A 36 0.02 39.39 -26.96
C GLU A 36 0.98 39.17 -25.78
N ASP A 37 2.28 39.42 -26.02
CA ASP A 37 3.33 39.23 -25.00
C ASP A 37 3.49 40.48 -24.12
N ARG A 38 2.58 40.73 -23.17
CA ARG A 38 2.69 41.90 -22.25
C ARG A 38 3.76 41.70 -21.18
N ALA A 39 4.15 40.46 -20.90
CA ALA A 39 5.24 40.16 -19.98
C ALA A 39 6.63 40.32 -20.60
N GLY A 40 6.75 40.30 -21.93
CA GLY A 40 8.00 40.44 -22.67
C GLY A 40 8.94 39.24 -22.51
N VAL A 41 8.37 38.03 -22.32
CA VAL A 41 9.11 36.81 -21.99
C VAL A 41 9.22 35.81 -23.14
N LEU A 42 8.56 36.07 -24.26
CA LEU A 42 8.47 35.15 -25.39
C LEU A 42 9.45 35.52 -26.51
N ASP A 43 10.21 34.54 -26.99
CA ASP A 43 11.01 34.70 -28.20
C ASP A 43 10.14 34.43 -29.44
N GLY A 44 9.70 35.50 -30.09
CA GLY A 44 8.87 35.42 -31.30
C GLY A 44 9.52 34.68 -32.47
N ASN A 45 10.87 34.66 -32.56
CA ASN A 45 11.58 33.94 -33.63
C ASN A 45 11.50 32.42 -33.46
N THR A 46 11.32 31.95 -32.23
CA THR A 46 11.18 30.52 -31.90
C THR A 46 9.70 30.14 -31.81
N LEU A 47 8.89 30.97 -31.17
CA LEU A 47 7.46 30.72 -30.94
C LEU A 47 6.65 30.66 -32.24
N LEU A 48 6.76 31.69 -33.11
CA LEU A 48 5.88 31.80 -34.27
C LEU A 48 6.07 30.66 -35.29
N PRO A 49 7.32 30.28 -35.68
CA PRO A 49 7.51 29.13 -36.56
C PRO A 49 7.02 27.83 -35.93
N ALA A 50 7.28 27.62 -34.63
CA ALA A 50 6.86 26.43 -33.93
C ALA A 50 5.34 26.32 -33.88
N VAL A 51 4.63 27.37 -33.47
CA VAL A 51 3.15 27.35 -33.36
C VAL A 51 2.49 27.21 -34.73
N ARG A 52 3.01 27.88 -35.77
CA ARG A 52 2.49 27.75 -37.15
C ARG A 52 2.68 26.36 -37.74
N SER A 53 3.65 25.59 -37.24
CA SER A 53 3.89 24.20 -37.65
C SER A 53 3.02 23.18 -36.92
N ILE A 54 2.25 23.60 -35.91
CA ILE A 54 1.36 22.71 -35.15
C ILE A 54 0.08 22.51 -35.97
N GLU A 55 -0.31 21.25 -36.17
CA GLU A 55 -1.52 20.92 -36.92
C GLU A 55 -2.70 20.67 -35.99
N PHE A 56 -3.85 21.27 -36.31
CA PHE A 56 -5.14 21.10 -35.64
C PHE A 56 -6.07 20.24 -36.50
N TYR A 57 -7.09 19.65 -35.87
CA TYR A 57 -8.11 18.85 -36.56
C TYR A 57 -9.14 19.71 -37.29
N GLU A 58 -9.34 20.94 -36.85
CA GLU A 58 -10.15 21.96 -37.52
C GLU A 58 -9.42 23.31 -37.48
N PRO A 59 -9.69 24.22 -38.44
CA PRO A 59 -9.09 25.56 -38.45
C PRO A 59 -9.29 26.25 -37.09
N THR A 60 -8.19 26.58 -36.41
CA THR A 60 -8.21 27.13 -35.05
C THR A 60 -7.36 28.38 -34.98
N THR A 61 -7.91 29.47 -34.44
CA THR A 61 -7.15 30.67 -34.11
C THR A 61 -6.48 30.47 -32.75
N VAL A 62 -5.16 30.54 -32.74
CA VAL A 62 -4.36 30.38 -31.52
C VAL A 62 -3.95 31.75 -31.01
N ALA A 63 -4.41 32.10 -29.81
CA ALA A 63 -4.02 33.31 -29.11
C ALA A 63 -3.07 32.96 -27.96
N VAL A 64 -1.94 33.65 -27.89
CA VAL A 64 -1.00 33.55 -26.76
C VAL A 64 -1.06 34.87 -26.02
N TYR A 65 -1.36 34.81 -24.72
CA TYR A 65 -1.40 36.00 -23.87
C TYR A 65 -0.45 35.83 -22.70
N THR A 66 0.45 36.79 -22.49
CA THR A 66 1.26 36.84 -21.28
C THR A 66 1.00 38.14 -20.52
N TYR A 67 1.06 38.08 -19.20
CA TYR A 67 0.89 39.23 -18.32
C TYR A 67 1.68 39.04 -17.03
N ASN A 68 2.13 40.12 -16.40
CA ASN A 68 2.83 40.08 -15.12
C ASN A 68 1.88 40.42 -13.97
N GLY A 69 1.31 39.39 -13.34
CA GLY A 69 0.39 39.53 -12.20
C GLY A 69 1.06 39.21 -10.86
N ALA A 70 0.27 39.26 -9.79
CA ALA A 70 0.64 38.76 -8.48
C ALA A 70 0.18 37.31 -8.27
N ALA A 71 0.84 36.56 -7.40
CA ALA A 71 0.48 35.16 -7.12
C ALA A 71 -0.96 34.98 -6.57
N SER A 72 -1.55 36.03 -6.00
CA SER A 72 -2.94 36.05 -5.52
C SER A 72 -3.97 36.35 -6.60
N ASP A 73 -3.55 36.74 -7.80
CA ASP A 73 -4.45 37.20 -8.84
C ASP A 73 -5.16 36.01 -9.52
N ASN A 74 -6.37 36.26 -10.00
CA ASN A 74 -7.13 35.27 -10.75
C ASN A 74 -6.87 35.44 -12.25
N LEU A 75 -6.03 34.57 -12.81
CA LEU A 75 -5.68 34.60 -14.23
C LEU A 75 -6.91 34.53 -15.15
N ASN A 76 -7.95 33.78 -14.77
CA ASN A 76 -9.18 33.68 -15.57
C ASN A 76 -9.88 35.05 -15.70
N GLU A 77 -10.00 35.77 -14.59
CA GLU A 77 -10.60 37.11 -14.53
C GLU A 77 -9.80 38.11 -15.37
N GLU A 78 -8.47 38.03 -15.30
CA GLU A 78 -7.58 38.90 -16.08
C GLU A 78 -7.69 38.66 -17.58
N VAL A 79 -7.67 37.40 -18.03
CA VAL A 79 -7.78 37.06 -19.46
C VAL A 79 -9.13 37.52 -20.02
N LEU A 80 -10.22 37.36 -19.27
CA LEU A 80 -11.54 37.86 -19.66
C LEU A 80 -11.60 39.39 -19.74
N ARG A 81 -11.00 40.07 -18.75
CA ARG A 81 -10.92 41.53 -18.72
C ARG A 81 -10.15 42.06 -19.93
N PHE A 82 -8.99 41.47 -20.23
CA PHE A 82 -8.15 41.83 -21.37
C PHE A 82 -8.90 41.64 -22.69
N ALA A 83 -9.50 40.46 -22.90
CA ALA A 83 -10.25 40.18 -24.11
C ALA A 83 -11.39 41.19 -24.34
N ARG A 84 -12.17 41.53 -23.31
CA ARG A 84 -13.24 42.54 -23.47
C ARG A 84 -12.74 43.94 -23.84
N ALA A 85 -11.56 44.31 -23.37
CA ALA A 85 -10.99 45.65 -23.59
C ALA A 85 -10.27 45.77 -24.93
N GLU A 86 -9.48 44.77 -25.30
CA GLU A 86 -8.53 44.87 -26.43
C GLU A 86 -8.83 43.89 -27.58
N HIS A 87 -9.49 42.76 -27.30
CA HIS A 87 -9.87 41.75 -28.30
C HIS A 87 -11.34 41.35 -28.20
N PRO A 88 -12.30 42.28 -28.45
CA PRO A 88 -13.72 41.96 -28.37
C PRO A 88 -14.12 40.83 -29.33
N GLU A 89 -13.35 40.60 -30.39
CA GLU A 89 -13.49 39.47 -31.32
C GLU A 89 -13.21 38.09 -30.68
N TRP A 90 -12.53 38.03 -29.52
CA TRP A 90 -12.34 36.78 -28.76
C TRP A 90 -13.58 36.37 -27.96
N ILE A 91 -14.59 37.22 -27.88
CA ILE A 91 -15.82 37.00 -27.13
C ILE A 91 -16.96 36.71 -28.11
N SER A 92 -17.84 35.77 -27.76
CA SER A 92 -19.04 35.46 -28.55
C SER A 92 -19.96 36.69 -28.67
N GLN A 93 -20.78 36.74 -29.72
CA GLN A 93 -21.67 37.89 -29.98
C GLN A 93 -22.65 38.20 -28.84
N ASP A 94 -23.04 37.19 -28.05
CA ASP A 94 -23.89 37.34 -26.87
C ASP A 94 -23.14 37.79 -25.60
N GLY A 95 -21.81 37.92 -25.67
CA GLY A 95 -20.94 38.37 -24.59
C GLY A 95 -20.73 37.34 -23.47
N GLN A 96 -21.22 36.10 -23.64
CA GLN A 96 -21.28 35.12 -22.55
C GLN A 96 -20.19 34.05 -22.62
N LYS A 97 -19.49 33.91 -23.74
CA LYS A 97 -18.51 32.83 -23.95
C LYS A 97 -17.31 33.31 -24.79
N TRP A 98 -16.30 32.46 -24.89
CA TRP A 98 -15.22 32.66 -25.87
C TRP A 98 -15.76 32.42 -27.28
N ALA A 99 -15.24 33.15 -28.26
CA ALA A 99 -15.62 33.04 -29.66
C ALA A 99 -15.32 31.63 -30.21
N ASP A 100 -16.15 31.16 -31.12
CA ASP A 100 -15.96 29.88 -31.77
C ASP A 100 -14.67 29.88 -32.61
N GLY A 101 -14.00 28.73 -32.67
CA GLY A 101 -12.71 28.58 -33.36
C GLY A 101 -11.50 29.08 -32.59
N LEU A 102 -11.66 29.63 -31.38
CA LEU A 102 -10.59 30.23 -30.58
C LEU A 102 -9.98 29.24 -29.59
N PHE A 103 -8.64 29.30 -29.46
CA PHE A 103 -7.87 28.68 -28.38
C PHE A 103 -6.87 29.70 -27.81
N ILE A 104 -7.02 30.03 -26.52
CA ILE A 104 -6.14 30.95 -25.81
C ILE A 104 -5.26 30.16 -24.84
N PHE A 105 -3.94 30.35 -24.95
CA PHE A 105 -2.96 29.91 -23.97
C PHE A 105 -2.43 31.13 -23.21
N ALA A 106 -2.68 31.19 -21.90
CA ALA A 106 -2.32 32.31 -21.05
C ALA A 106 -1.20 31.94 -20.07
N LEU A 107 -0.23 32.84 -19.88
CA LEU A 107 0.91 32.64 -18.98
C LEU A 107 1.17 33.88 -18.14
N ASP A 108 1.22 33.70 -16.82
CA ASP A 108 1.73 34.68 -15.86
C ASP A 108 3.05 34.19 -15.26
N PRO A 109 4.22 34.65 -15.78
CA PRO A 109 5.52 34.19 -15.30
C PRO A 109 5.82 34.69 -13.89
N VAL A 110 5.25 35.82 -13.46
CA VAL A 110 5.50 36.45 -12.15
C VAL A 110 4.56 35.85 -11.09
N GLY A 111 3.26 35.79 -11.36
CA GLY A 111 2.26 35.16 -10.50
C GLY A 111 2.31 33.63 -10.50
N ARG A 112 3.09 33.02 -11.42
CA ARG A 112 3.27 31.56 -11.59
C ARG A 112 1.97 30.84 -11.93
N HIS A 113 1.19 31.40 -12.85
CA HIS A 113 -0.09 30.84 -13.30
C HIS A 113 -0.07 30.51 -14.78
N VAL A 114 -0.70 29.39 -15.15
CA VAL A 114 -0.95 29.01 -16.54
C VAL A 114 -2.43 28.76 -16.75
N GLY A 115 -2.97 29.24 -17.88
CA GLY A 115 -4.38 29.17 -18.21
C GLY A 115 -4.63 28.69 -19.64
N THR A 116 -5.74 28.01 -19.85
CA THR A 116 -6.21 27.59 -21.17
C THR A 116 -7.69 27.91 -21.33
N TYR A 117 -8.06 28.52 -22.46
CA TYR A 117 -9.43 28.94 -22.75
C TYR A 117 -9.80 28.60 -24.19
N MET A 118 -11.06 28.24 -24.43
CA MET A 118 -11.51 27.80 -25.75
C MET A 118 -12.93 28.27 -26.07
N GLY A 119 -13.19 28.50 -27.35
CA GLY A 119 -14.55 28.55 -27.92
C GLY A 119 -15.35 27.29 -27.61
N GLU A 120 -16.68 27.38 -27.64
CA GLU A 120 -17.53 26.23 -27.27
C GLU A 120 -17.43 25.08 -28.27
N ASP A 121 -17.22 25.40 -29.53
CA ASP A 121 -16.98 24.46 -30.62
C ASP A 121 -15.57 23.84 -30.59
N ARG A 122 -14.66 24.34 -29.73
CA ARG A 122 -13.31 23.82 -29.47
C ARG A 122 -13.16 23.24 -28.06
N LYS A 123 -14.27 23.10 -27.33
CA LYS A 123 -14.29 22.75 -25.90
C LYS A 123 -13.78 21.34 -25.62
N VAL A 124 -12.80 21.24 -24.72
CA VAL A 124 -12.30 19.97 -24.19
C VAL A 124 -12.73 19.75 -22.73
N SER A 125 -12.67 18.51 -22.24
CA SER A 125 -13.02 18.15 -20.86
C SER A 125 -12.08 18.79 -19.83
N LEU A 126 -12.49 18.85 -18.55
CA LEU A 126 -11.66 19.43 -17.49
C LEU A 126 -10.31 18.72 -17.34
N GLN A 127 -10.29 17.39 -17.45
CA GLN A 127 -9.06 16.59 -17.42
C GLN A 127 -8.13 16.94 -18.59
N GLN A 128 -8.67 17.14 -19.79
CA GLN A 128 -7.86 17.54 -20.95
C GLN A 128 -7.29 18.95 -20.82
N ARG A 129 -7.99 19.87 -20.13
CA ARG A 129 -7.44 21.20 -19.83
C ARG A 129 -6.28 21.11 -18.85
N GLU A 130 -6.38 20.23 -17.86
CA GLU A 130 -5.28 19.94 -16.93
C GLU A 130 -4.09 19.34 -17.67
N ASP A 131 -4.29 18.36 -18.55
CA ASP A 131 -3.24 17.78 -19.40
C ASP A 131 -2.52 18.83 -20.27
N ILE A 132 -3.26 19.80 -20.82
CA ILE A 132 -2.71 20.92 -21.61
C ILE A 132 -1.82 21.81 -20.74
N GLN A 133 -2.27 22.15 -19.55
CA GLN A 133 -1.51 22.97 -18.60
C GLN A 133 -0.27 22.20 -18.12
N ASP A 134 -0.43 20.96 -17.69
CA ASP A 134 0.62 20.11 -17.15
C ASP A 134 1.76 19.86 -18.15
N ALA A 135 1.45 19.74 -19.44
CA ALA A 135 2.46 19.63 -20.50
C ALA A 135 3.44 20.82 -20.55
N SER A 136 3.05 21.97 -20.02
CA SER A 136 3.90 23.16 -19.91
C SER A 136 4.55 23.35 -18.54
N LYS A 137 3.96 22.85 -17.45
CA LYS A 137 4.33 23.27 -16.08
C LYS A 137 5.80 23.04 -15.72
N GLU A 138 6.38 21.92 -16.14
CA GLU A 138 7.80 21.62 -15.86
C GLU A 138 8.71 22.66 -16.52
N LEU A 139 8.51 22.94 -17.81
CA LEU A 139 9.26 23.95 -18.57
C LEU A 139 9.05 25.37 -17.98
N LEU A 140 7.82 25.69 -17.60
CA LEU A 140 7.49 26.99 -16.99
C LEU A 140 8.11 27.16 -15.59
N ARG A 141 8.21 26.09 -14.78
CA ARG A 141 8.94 26.13 -13.50
C ARG A 141 10.40 26.50 -13.69
N ASP A 142 11.02 25.92 -14.71
CA ASP A 142 12.40 26.16 -15.12
C ASP A 142 12.60 27.47 -15.89
N ALA A 143 11.57 28.33 -15.93
CA ALA A 143 11.56 29.61 -16.63
C ALA A 143 11.80 29.51 -18.14
N GLN A 144 11.53 28.35 -18.74
CA GLN A 144 11.55 28.14 -20.18
C GLN A 144 10.20 28.55 -20.78
N TRP A 145 9.89 29.84 -20.73
CA TRP A 145 8.57 30.40 -21.07
C TRP A 145 8.13 30.08 -22.49
N THR A 146 9.02 30.28 -23.47
CA THR A 146 8.72 30.05 -24.88
C THR A 146 8.44 28.58 -25.17
N GLU A 147 9.30 27.67 -24.69
CA GLU A 147 9.14 26.23 -24.87
C GLU A 147 7.92 25.68 -24.13
N GLY A 148 7.67 26.17 -22.91
CA GLY A 148 6.47 25.83 -22.13
C GLY A 148 5.19 26.21 -22.86
N THR A 149 5.14 27.41 -23.45
CA THR A 149 4.01 27.86 -24.26
C THR A 149 3.83 27.00 -25.52
N ILE A 150 4.91 26.66 -26.23
CA ILE A 150 4.84 25.76 -27.41
C ILE A 150 4.31 24.38 -27.01
N ALA A 151 4.79 23.82 -25.90
CA ALA A 151 4.38 22.51 -25.40
C ALA A 151 2.89 22.48 -25.03
N GLY A 152 2.41 23.51 -24.33
CA GLY A 152 0.99 23.65 -23.99
C GLY A 152 0.11 23.78 -25.24
N ILE A 153 0.51 24.61 -26.21
CA ILE A 153 -0.26 24.78 -27.45
C ILE A 153 -0.29 23.50 -28.29
N ARG A 154 0.84 22.78 -28.39
CA ARG A 154 0.94 21.50 -29.09
C ARG A 154 0.00 20.47 -28.47
N ARG A 155 -0.01 20.41 -27.13
CA ARG A 155 -0.92 19.52 -26.41
C ARG A 155 -2.39 19.92 -26.60
N GLY A 156 -2.68 21.22 -26.68
CA GLY A 156 -4.00 21.73 -27.03
C GLY A 156 -4.46 21.27 -28.42
N ALA A 157 -3.61 21.41 -29.43
CA ALA A 157 -3.91 20.99 -30.80
C ALA A 157 -4.17 19.48 -30.94
N GLU A 158 -3.47 18.65 -30.16
CA GLU A 158 -3.71 17.20 -30.11
C GLU A 158 -5.10 16.82 -29.55
N LEU A 159 -5.72 17.69 -28.75
CA LEU A 159 -6.93 17.39 -27.98
C LEU A 159 -8.18 18.12 -28.47
N ILE A 160 -8.05 19.31 -29.07
CA ILE A 160 -9.15 20.13 -29.58
C ILE A 160 -9.72 19.50 -30.87
N ASN A 161 -11.04 19.27 -30.92
CA ASN A 161 -11.80 18.73 -32.07
C ASN A 161 -11.30 17.42 -32.69
N GLN A 162 -10.67 16.60 -31.85
CA GLN A 162 -10.19 15.28 -32.24
C GLN A 162 -11.37 14.39 -32.73
N PRO A 163 -11.37 13.89 -33.99
CA PRO A 163 -12.47 13.09 -34.54
C PRO A 163 -12.79 11.88 -33.67
N TRP A 164 -14.07 11.52 -33.52
CA TRP A 164 -14.52 10.47 -32.59
C TRP A 164 -13.80 9.13 -32.74
N TYR A 165 -13.34 8.76 -33.95
CA TYR A 165 -12.58 7.53 -34.24
C TYR A 165 -11.06 7.65 -34.04
N ARG A 166 -10.54 8.85 -33.79
CA ARG A 166 -9.13 9.15 -33.45
C ARG A 166 -8.95 9.84 -32.11
N SER A 167 -10.04 10.18 -31.41
CA SER A 167 -10.01 10.76 -30.07
C SER A 167 -9.07 9.96 -29.17
N THR A 168 -8.25 10.64 -28.38
CA THR A 168 -7.43 10.00 -27.34
C THR A 168 -8.35 9.16 -26.49
N ALA A 169 -9.62 9.52 -26.28
CA ALA A 169 -10.61 8.65 -25.65
C ALA A 169 -10.93 7.36 -26.44
N PHE A 170 -11.09 7.34 -27.77
CA PHE A 170 -11.35 6.12 -28.56
C PHE A 170 -10.09 5.31 -28.88
N LEU A 171 -8.96 5.95 -29.18
CA LEU A 171 -7.67 5.26 -29.26
C LEU A 171 -7.26 4.78 -27.89
N VAL A 172 -7.46 5.50 -26.80
CA VAL A 172 -7.34 4.97 -25.43
C VAL A 172 -8.45 4.00 -25.15
N THR A 173 -9.66 3.99 -25.72
CA THR A 173 -10.67 2.94 -25.46
C THR A 173 -10.40 1.67 -26.26
N ALA A 174 -9.84 1.76 -27.46
CA ALA A 174 -9.36 0.64 -28.26
C ALA A 174 -8.02 0.12 -27.72
N TRP A 175 -7.12 1.01 -27.33
CA TRP A 175 -5.87 0.70 -26.64
C TRP A 175 -6.10 0.37 -25.16
N THR A 176 -7.18 0.74 -24.48
CA THR A 176 -7.49 0.26 -23.11
C THR A 176 -8.37 -0.97 -23.16
N SER A 177 -9.26 -1.13 -24.14
CA SER A 177 -9.80 -2.49 -24.36
C SER A 177 -8.70 -3.46 -24.80
N ALA A 178 -7.59 -3.02 -25.42
CA ALA A 178 -6.43 -3.86 -25.65
C ALA A 178 -5.44 -3.88 -24.46
N VAL A 179 -5.14 -2.77 -23.78
CA VAL A 179 -4.14 -2.64 -22.69
C VAL A 179 -4.75 -2.76 -21.31
N VAL A 180 -5.99 -2.42 -21.04
CA VAL A 180 -6.72 -2.87 -19.82
C VAL A 180 -7.13 -4.34 -19.97
N THR A 181 -7.39 -4.85 -21.18
CA THR A 181 -7.52 -6.32 -21.31
C THR A 181 -6.16 -7.01 -21.27
N VAL A 182 -5.07 -6.48 -21.84
CA VAL A 182 -3.74 -7.10 -21.74
C VAL A 182 -3.11 -6.85 -20.37
N THR A 183 -3.19 -5.68 -19.77
CA THR A 183 -2.69 -5.39 -18.40
C THR A 183 -3.60 -5.98 -17.35
N GLY A 184 -4.92 -5.89 -17.51
CA GLY A 184 -5.89 -6.57 -16.63
C GLY A 184 -5.82 -8.08 -16.76
N ALA A 185 -5.69 -8.66 -17.96
CA ALA A 185 -5.44 -10.10 -18.13
C ALA A 185 -4.04 -10.50 -17.67
N THR A 186 -3.02 -9.66 -17.84
CA THR A 186 -1.65 -9.95 -17.34
C THR A 186 -1.62 -9.89 -15.83
N VAL A 187 -2.19 -8.86 -15.19
CA VAL A 187 -2.36 -8.76 -13.74
C VAL A 187 -3.26 -9.89 -13.24
N TRP A 188 -4.36 -10.22 -13.93
CA TRP A 188 -5.22 -11.34 -13.58
C TRP A 188 -4.50 -12.68 -13.72
N LEU A 189 -3.68 -12.89 -14.75
CA LEU A 189 -2.87 -14.09 -14.95
C LEU A 189 -1.74 -14.17 -13.92
N ILE A 190 -1.10 -13.06 -13.56
CA ILE A 190 -0.09 -12.98 -12.49
C ILE A 190 -0.74 -13.28 -11.15
N VAL A 191 -1.88 -12.66 -10.82
CA VAL A 191 -2.63 -12.94 -9.59
C VAL A 191 -3.09 -14.39 -9.60
N ARG A 192 -3.58 -14.92 -10.71
CA ARG A 192 -4.02 -16.31 -10.86
C ARG A 192 -2.86 -17.29 -10.70
N TRP A 193 -1.70 -16.98 -11.29
CA TRP A 193 -0.49 -17.77 -11.15
C TRP A 193 0.06 -17.72 -9.73
N ARG A 194 0.18 -16.53 -9.13
CA ARG A 194 0.60 -16.34 -7.75
C ARG A 194 -0.35 -17.02 -6.77
N THR A 195 -1.66 -16.85 -6.95
CA THR A 195 -2.69 -17.56 -6.18
C THR A 195 -2.50 -19.07 -6.31
N ARG A 196 -2.20 -19.59 -7.50
CA ARG A 196 -1.97 -21.02 -7.70
C ARG A 196 -0.67 -21.51 -7.06
N VAL A 197 0.40 -20.72 -7.11
CA VAL A 197 1.68 -21.03 -6.45
C VAL A 197 1.49 -21.01 -4.94
N ASP A 198 0.87 -19.96 -4.41
CA ASP A 198 0.52 -19.83 -3.00
C ASP A 198 -0.39 -21.00 -2.57
N SER A 199 -1.45 -21.31 -3.31
CA SER A 199 -2.34 -22.43 -3.02
C SER A 199 -1.60 -23.77 -3.00
N ARG A 200 -0.64 -23.99 -3.90
CA ARG A 200 0.17 -25.23 -3.87
C ARG A 200 1.11 -25.28 -2.68
N ARG A 201 1.73 -24.16 -2.33
CA ARG A 201 2.59 -24.05 -1.17
C ARG A 201 1.81 -24.29 0.12
N GLU A 202 0.66 -23.64 0.27
CA GLU A 202 -0.21 -23.79 1.45
C GLU A 202 -0.81 -25.20 1.51
N LEU A 203 -1.19 -25.80 0.38
CA LEU A 203 -1.65 -27.18 0.32
C LEU A 203 -0.55 -28.15 0.77
N ALA A 204 0.68 -28.01 0.24
CA ALA A 204 1.81 -28.83 0.68
C ALA A 204 2.15 -28.62 2.17
N ARG A 205 2.01 -27.39 2.69
CA ARG A 205 2.16 -27.09 4.12
C ARG A 205 1.09 -27.80 4.95
N GLY A 206 -0.16 -27.75 4.50
CA GLY A 206 -1.29 -28.43 5.14
C GLY A 206 -1.13 -29.95 5.13
N ASP A 207 -0.74 -30.52 4.00
CA ASP A 207 -0.54 -31.97 3.84
C ASP A 207 0.59 -32.48 4.75
N ALA A 208 1.69 -31.73 4.85
CA ALA A 208 2.80 -32.05 5.74
C ALA A 208 2.35 -32.05 7.21
N GLY A 209 1.69 -30.99 7.66
CA GLY A 209 1.17 -30.90 9.04
C GLY A 209 0.10 -31.96 9.33
N TYR A 210 -0.79 -32.24 8.38
CA TYR A 210 -1.81 -33.27 8.54
C TYR A 210 -1.19 -34.67 8.62
N ALA A 211 -0.19 -34.97 7.79
CA ALA A 211 0.52 -36.24 7.82
C ALA A 211 1.23 -36.47 9.15
N ASN A 212 1.94 -35.47 9.67
CA ASN A 212 2.58 -35.53 10.99
C ASN A 212 1.56 -35.84 12.08
N VAL A 213 0.51 -35.01 12.20
CA VAL A 213 -0.55 -35.17 13.20
C VAL A 213 -1.23 -36.54 13.12
N THR A 214 -1.51 -37.04 11.91
CA THR A 214 -2.14 -38.35 11.74
C THR A 214 -1.20 -39.49 12.14
N MET A 215 0.10 -39.39 11.84
CA MET A 215 1.09 -40.39 12.24
C MET A 215 1.30 -40.43 13.76
N ASP A 216 1.29 -39.25 14.40
CA ASP A 216 1.63 -39.12 15.81
C ASP A 216 0.40 -39.18 16.73
N LEU A 217 -0.83 -39.25 16.21
CA LEU A 217 -2.08 -39.27 16.98
C LEU A 217 -2.09 -40.23 18.19
N GLN A 218 -1.56 -41.45 18.02
CA GLN A 218 -1.49 -42.41 19.14
C GLN A 218 -0.46 -42.00 20.20
N VAL A 219 0.66 -41.42 19.76
CA VAL A 219 1.71 -40.87 20.63
C VAL A 219 1.19 -39.64 21.37
N THR A 220 0.44 -38.77 20.70
CA THR A 220 -0.25 -37.61 21.31
C THR A 220 -1.18 -38.06 22.43
N GLU A 221 -2.06 -39.03 22.17
CA GLU A 221 -3.01 -39.55 23.17
C GLU A 221 -2.28 -40.21 24.35
N LEU A 222 -1.20 -40.93 24.08
CA LEU A 222 -0.35 -41.52 25.13
C LEU A 222 0.29 -40.42 25.99
N ASN A 223 0.90 -39.40 25.36
CA ASN A 223 1.52 -38.27 26.05
C ASN A 223 0.47 -37.50 26.88
N ALA A 224 -0.71 -37.25 26.34
CA ALA A 224 -1.80 -36.61 27.06
C ALA A 224 -2.23 -37.44 28.27
N GLY A 225 -2.30 -38.77 28.13
CA GLY A 225 -2.62 -39.69 29.23
C GLY A 225 -1.62 -39.68 30.39
N THR A 226 -0.38 -39.23 30.17
CA THR A 226 0.68 -39.19 31.19
C THR A 226 0.95 -37.81 31.77
N ILE A 227 0.34 -36.74 31.24
CA ILE A 227 0.47 -35.39 31.83
C ILE A 227 -0.20 -35.34 33.21
N PRO A 228 0.48 -34.83 34.25
CA PRO A 228 -0.12 -34.67 35.57
C PRO A 228 -1.30 -33.68 35.57
N ALA A 229 -2.53 -34.16 35.69
CA ALA A 229 -3.73 -33.32 35.65
C ALA A 229 -3.86 -32.34 36.83
N SER A 230 -3.15 -32.59 37.94
CA SER A 230 -3.05 -31.68 39.08
C SER A 230 -2.07 -30.53 38.86
N SER A 231 -1.21 -30.60 37.84
CA SER A 231 -0.33 -29.48 37.48
C SER A 231 -1.15 -28.33 36.92
N ARG A 232 -0.77 -27.10 37.28
CA ARG A 232 -1.43 -25.89 36.76
C ARG A 232 -1.31 -25.81 35.24
N TYR A 233 -0.10 -26.02 34.72
CA TYR A 233 0.18 -25.97 33.29
C TYR A 233 -0.36 -27.22 32.59
N GLY A 234 -0.13 -28.40 33.17
CA GLY A 234 -0.62 -29.68 32.62
C GLY A 234 -2.14 -29.74 32.49
N GLY A 235 -2.88 -29.32 33.52
CA GLY A 235 -4.34 -29.30 33.51
C GLY A 235 -4.93 -28.42 32.41
N THR A 236 -4.34 -27.24 32.15
CA THR A 236 -4.78 -26.35 31.07
C THR A 236 -4.45 -26.91 29.68
N VAL A 237 -3.28 -27.53 29.50
CA VAL A 237 -2.94 -28.20 28.23
C VAL A 237 -3.92 -29.35 27.95
N LEU A 238 -4.25 -30.14 28.97
CA LEU A 238 -5.25 -31.21 28.85
C LEU A 238 -6.66 -30.68 28.53
N GLU A 239 -7.03 -29.50 29.02
CA GLU A 239 -8.28 -28.85 28.62
C GLU A 239 -8.32 -28.53 27.12
N LYS A 240 -7.20 -28.05 26.57
CA LYS A 240 -7.08 -27.81 25.12
C LYS A 240 -7.12 -29.12 24.32
N HIS A 241 -6.45 -30.16 24.82
CA HIS A 241 -6.46 -31.51 24.25
C HIS A 241 -7.87 -32.10 24.15
N ARG A 242 -8.79 -31.81 25.07
CA ARG A 242 -10.20 -32.29 24.97
C ARG A 242 -10.89 -31.87 23.66
N THR A 243 -10.44 -30.78 23.04
CA THR A 243 -10.97 -30.31 21.75
C THR A 243 -10.18 -30.82 20.54
N PHE A 244 -9.08 -31.57 20.76
CA PHE A 244 -8.16 -32.04 19.74
C PHE A 244 -8.87 -32.88 18.67
N LEU A 245 -9.63 -33.91 19.06
CA LEU A 245 -10.37 -34.75 18.11
C LEU A 245 -11.38 -33.95 17.27
N SER A 246 -12.04 -32.95 17.86
CA SER A 246 -12.96 -32.07 17.11
C SER A 246 -12.21 -31.21 16.08
N ARG A 247 -11.05 -30.67 16.44
CA ARG A 247 -10.17 -29.92 15.54
C ARG A 247 -9.59 -30.82 14.45
N TYR A 248 -9.19 -32.04 14.78
CA TYR A 248 -8.71 -33.06 13.84
C TYR A 248 -9.78 -33.44 12.82
N ASN A 249 -11.02 -33.65 13.27
CA ASN A 249 -12.16 -33.89 12.37
C ASN A 249 -12.44 -32.67 11.47
N THR A 250 -12.29 -31.45 12.00
CA THR A 250 -12.42 -30.22 11.22
C THR A 250 -11.32 -30.11 10.15
N ALA A 251 -10.07 -30.38 10.51
CA ALA A 251 -8.94 -30.42 9.58
C ALA A 251 -9.11 -31.51 8.52
N THR A 252 -9.64 -32.68 8.88
CA THR A 252 -9.98 -33.77 7.95
C THR A 252 -11.07 -33.33 6.97
N GLY A 253 -12.14 -32.67 7.44
CA GLY A 253 -13.18 -32.12 6.58
C GLY A 253 -12.70 -30.97 5.69
N LEU A 254 -11.71 -30.20 6.11
CA LEU A 254 -11.01 -29.21 5.29
C LEU A 254 -10.11 -29.88 4.24
N SER A 255 -9.36 -30.91 4.64
CA SER A 255 -8.49 -31.71 3.77
C SER A 255 -9.28 -32.30 2.61
N ASN A 256 -10.41 -32.98 2.89
CA ASN A 256 -11.28 -33.55 1.85
C ASN A 256 -11.72 -32.48 0.84
N ARG A 257 -12.23 -31.34 1.33
CA ARG A 257 -12.68 -30.23 0.47
C ARG A 257 -11.56 -29.59 -0.34
N VAL A 258 -10.35 -29.53 0.19
CA VAL A 258 -9.18 -28.98 -0.50
C VAL A 258 -8.65 -29.94 -1.57
N HIS A 259 -8.65 -31.24 -1.30
CA HIS A 259 -8.21 -32.28 -2.23
C HIS A 259 -9.21 -32.55 -3.37
N ASP A 260 -10.50 -32.24 -3.16
CA ASP A 260 -11.51 -32.24 -4.21
C ASP A 260 -11.30 -31.11 -5.25
N LEU A 261 -10.46 -30.11 -4.95
CA LEU A 261 -10.23 -28.97 -5.84
C LEU A 261 -9.40 -29.36 -7.08
N GLY A 262 -9.96 -29.09 -8.25
CA GLY A 262 -9.24 -29.27 -9.51
C GLY A 262 -8.12 -28.23 -9.71
N GLY A 263 -7.18 -28.51 -10.62
CA GLY A 263 -6.03 -27.63 -10.88
C GLY A 263 -6.38 -26.20 -11.37
N LYS A 264 -7.58 -25.98 -11.93
CA LYS A 264 -8.11 -24.65 -12.30
C LYS A 264 -8.70 -23.89 -11.10
N GLU A 265 -9.06 -24.60 -10.04
CA GLU A 265 -9.72 -24.07 -8.85
C GLU A 265 -8.72 -23.58 -7.81
N LEU A 266 -7.51 -24.17 -7.78
CA LEU A 266 -6.37 -23.69 -7.00
C LEU A 266 -5.94 -22.25 -7.34
N SER A 267 -6.43 -21.69 -8.44
CA SER A 267 -6.08 -20.34 -8.84
C SER A 267 -7.15 -19.30 -8.49
N ARG A 268 -8.17 -19.68 -7.71
CA ARG A 268 -9.23 -18.79 -7.21
C ARG A 268 -8.89 -18.33 -5.79
N ARG A 269 -8.99 -17.01 -5.53
CA ARG A 269 -8.69 -16.44 -4.20
C ARG A 269 -9.60 -16.99 -3.09
N SER A 270 -10.86 -17.31 -3.39
CA SER A 270 -11.77 -17.96 -2.43
C SER A 270 -11.24 -19.31 -1.96
N ASN A 271 -10.67 -20.08 -2.89
CA ASN A 271 -10.14 -21.40 -2.62
C ASN A 271 -8.77 -21.32 -1.95
N LEU A 272 -7.96 -20.30 -2.26
CA LEU A 272 -6.75 -20.01 -1.48
C LEU A 272 -7.08 -19.78 0.00
N LYS A 273 -8.17 -19.07 0.32
CA LYS A 273 -8.62 -18.91 1.72
C LYS A 273 -8.94 -20.25 2.36
N LEU A 274 -9.71 -21.11 1.66
CA LEU A 274 -10.02 -22.46 2.14
C LEU A 274 -8.76 -23.30 2.40
N ILE A 275 -7.79 -23.25 1.48
CA ILE A 275 -6.52 -23.97 1.60
C ILE A 275 -5.68 -23.41 2.76
N ARG A 276 -5.67 -22.09 2.97
CA ARG A 276 -5.04 -21.48 4.15
C ARG A 276 -5.73 -21.92 5.44
N SER A 277 -7.06 -21.91 5.48
CA SER A 277 -7.80 -22.44 6.64
C SER A 277 -7.46 -23.91 6.93
N TYR A 278 -7.28 -24.74 5.89
CA TYR A 278 -6.79 -26.11 6.06
C TYR A 278 -5.38 -26.12 6.65
N ALA A 279 -4.45 -25.41 6.02
CA ALA A 279 -3.05 -25.40 6.42
C ALA A 279 -2.82 -24.76 7.80
N ASP A 280 -3.65 -23.81 8.21
CA ASP A 280 -3.63 -23.20 9.54
C ASP A 280 -4.23 -24.18 10.56
N ALA A 281 -5.35 -24.84 10.24
CA ALA A 281 -5.96 -25.82 11.14
C ALA A 281 -5.04 -27.03 11.41
N THR A 282 -4.27 -27.48 10.40
CA THR A 282 -3.28 -28.55 10.58
C THR A 282 -2.06 -28.07 11.36
N ALA A 283 -1.60 -26.84 11.13
CA ALA A 283 -0.49 -26.27 11.89
C ALA A 283 -0.84 -26.04 13.37
N GLU A 284 -2.08 -25.62 13.67
CA GLU A 284 -2.57 -25.53 15.05
C GLU A 284 -2.66 -26.89 15.75
N LEU A 285 -2.96 -27.96 15.00
CA LEU A 285 -3.00 -29.33 15.54
C LEU A 285 -1.60 -29.86 15.83
N ASP A 286 -0.68 -29.71 14.88
CA ASP A 286 0.73 -30.09 14.99
C ASP A 286 1.38 -29.39 16.19
N ALA A 287 1.15 -28.08 16.31
CA ALA A 287 1.68 -27.32 17.42
C ALA A 287 1.04 -27.69 18.78
N LEU A 288 -0.24 -28.09 18.81
CA LEU A 288 -0.87 -28.59 20.04
C LEU A 288 -0.32 -29.97 20.42
N ASP A 289 -0.04 -30.84 19.46
CA ASP A 289 0.62 -32.14 19.69
C ASP A 289 2.04 -31.94 20.27
N ASP A 290 2.84 -31.08 19.66
CA ASP A 290 4.17 -30.71 20.17
C ASP A 290 4.10 -30.19 21.61
N VAL A 291 3.13 -29.31 21.91
CA VAL A 291 2.94 -28.79 23.29
C VAL A 291 2.54 -29.91 24.25
N ILE A 292 1.72 -30.88 23.84
CA ILE A 292 1.37 -32.04 24.67
C ILE A 292 2.61 -32.89 24.95
N ALA A 293 3.42 -33.18 23.93
CA ALA A 293 4.66 -33.92 24.06
C ALA A 293 5.66 -33.20 24.98
N ASP A 294 5.84 -31.89 24.79
CA ASP A 294 6.72 -31.05 25.61
C ASP A 294 6.24 -30.95 27.05
N THR A 295 4.93 -30.80 27.26
CA THR A 295 4.34 -30.78 28.60
C THR A 295 4.59 -32.10 29.32
N ASN A 296 4.38 -33.23 28.63
CA ASN A 296 4.65 -34.55 29.19
C ASN A 296 6.14 -34.71 29.55
N ALA A 297 7.02 -34.42 28.59
CA ALA A 297 8.46 -34.54 28.77
C ALA A 297 8.97 -33.64 29.90
N LEU A 298 8.53 -32.39 29.96
CA LEU A 298 8.99 -31.41 30.95
C LEU A 298 8.46 -31.72 32.36
N LEU A 299 7.16 -31.93 32.51
CA LEU A 299 6.54 -32.14 33.83
C LEU A 299 6.94 -33.48 34.46
N ASN A 300 7.12 -34.53 33.66
CA ASN A 300 7.57 -35.84 34.14
C ASN A 300 9.10 -36.00 34.12
N ARG A 301 9.86 -34.96 33.73
CA ARG A 301 11.32 -35.02 33.52
C ARG A 301 11.74 -36.22 32.64
N GLY A 302 10.99 -36.46 31.58
CA GLY A 302 11.27 -37.51 30.59
C GLY A 302 12.60 -37.27 29.85
N SER A 303 13.07 -38.25 29.09
CA SER A 303 14.39 -38.19 28.44
C SER A 303 14.61 -36.96 27.53
N THR A 304 13.54 -36.36 27.01
CA THR A 304 13.55 -35.18 26.14
C THR A 304 13.25 -33.87 26.87
N TRP A 305 13.20 -33.85 28.22
CA TRP A 305 12.83 -32.67 29.01
C TRP A 305 13.69 -31.44 28.69
N ALA A 306 14.98 -31.61 28.41
CA ALA A 306 15.89 -30.50 28.11
C ALA A 306 15.54 -29.82 26.77
N ALA A 307 15.17 -30.60 25.75
CA ALA A 307 14.72 -30.05 24.48
C ALA A 307 13.35 -29.36 24.60
N ALA A 308 12.44 -29.95 25.39
CA ALA A 308 11.15 -29.33 25.69
C ALA A 308 11.33 -27.98 26.42
N TRP A 309 12.23 -27.92 27.40
CA TRP A 309 12.58 -26.70 28.12
C TRP A 309 13.22 -25.65 27.20
N ASP A 310 14.14 -26.06 26.33
CA ASP A 310 14.77 -25.16 25.37
C ASP A 310 13.75 -24.51 24.41
N ARG A 311 12.77 -25.29 23.95
CA ARG A 311 11.63 -24.78 23.17
C ARG A 311 10.77 -23.79 23.96
N GLN A 312 10.62 -23.96 25.27
CA GLN A 312 9.92 -22.97 26.10
C GLN A 312 10.69 -21.65 26.19
N LEU A 313 12.03 -21.70 26.21
CA LEU A 313 12.89 -20.52 26.30
C LEU A 313 13.02 -19.77 24.98
N ALA A 314 12.89 -20.45 23.83
CA ALA A 314 13.17 -19.88 22.51
C ALA A 314 12.44 -18.54 22.24
N PRO A 315 11.11 -18.40 22.44
CA PRO A 315 10.40 -17.15 22.16
C PRO A 315 10.92 -15.97 23.01
N PHE A 316 11.32 -16.23 24.26
CA PHE A 316 11.87 -15.20 25.13
C PHE A 316 13.31 -14.85 24.74
N ARG A 317 14.13 -15.83 24.34
CA ARG A 317 15.47 -15.55 23.81
C ARG A 317 15.41 -14.71 22.54
N ASP A 318 14.51 -15.04 21.61
CA ASP A 318 14.30 -14.29 20.37
C ASP A 318 13.94 -12.83 20.70
N ASP A 319 12.99 -12.60 21.63
CA ASP A 319 12.65 -11.26 22.10
C ASP A 319 13.87 -10.52 22.68
N LEU A 320 14.67 -11.18 23.52
CA LEU A 320 15.87 -10.59 24.12
C LEU A 320 16.95 -10.26 23.07
N GLU A 321 17.10 -11.07 22.03
CA GLU A 321 18.03 -10.83 20.92
C GLU A 321 17.59 -9.64 20.05
N GLU A 322 16.28 -9.50 19.82
CA GLU A 322 15.71 -8.42 19.02
C GLU A 322 15.68 -7.05 19.73
N LEU A 323 15.90 -6.99 21.05
CA LEU A 323 15.89 -5.74 21.81
C LEU A 323 16.91 -4.71 21.29
N GLU A 324 18.17 -5.09 21.07
CA GLU A 324 19.19 -4.12 20.62
C GLU A 324 18.91 -3.60 19.20
N PRO A 325 18.60 -4.46 18.21
CA PRO A 325 18.12 -4.00 16.89
C PRO A 325 16.90 -3.09 16.97
N MET A 326 15.95 -3.36 17.87
CA MET A 326 14.77 -2.52 18.08
C MET A 326 15.16 -1.12 18.60
N LEU A 327 16.01 -1.05 19.62
CA LEU A 327 16.46 0.20 20.24
C LEU A 327 17.33 1.05 19.29
N GLY A 328 18.02 0.42 18.34
CA GLY A 328 18.80 1.11 17.30
C GLY A 328 17.98 1.72 16.16
N LYS A 329 16.66 1.52 16.11
CA LYS A 329 15.81 2.09 15.04
C LYS A 329 15.64 3.60 15.20
N SER A 330 15.43 4.29 14.08
CA SER A 330 15.07 5.70 14.10
C SER A 330 13.78 5.92 14.89
N HIS A 331 13.74 6.97 15.71
CA HIS A 331 12.62 7.30 16.60
C HIS A 331 12.32 6.26 17.69
N ALA A 332 13.25 5.34 17.98
CA ALA A 332 13.09 4.35 19.07
C ALA A 332 13.61 4.85 20.43
N GLU A 333 14.02 6.12 20.56
CA GLU A 333 14.53 6.68 21.83
C GLU A 333 15.62 5.80 22.49
N GLY A 334 16.57 5.32 21.67
CA GLY A 334 17.59 4.34 22.09
C GLY A 334 18.55 4.79 23.18
N ASP A 335 18.65 6.11 23.44
CA ASP A 335 19.47 6.71 24.49
C ASP A 335 18.66 7.07 25.75
N SER A 336 17.37 6.72 25.79
CA SER A 336 16.49 7.04 26.93
C SER A 336 16.77 6.17 28.15
N ALA A 337 16.31 6.63 29.32
CA ALA A 337 16.38 5.85 30.56
C ALA A 337 15.65 4.50 30.44
N THR A 338 14.51 4.44 29.75
CA THR A 338 13.76 3.19 29.52
C THR A 338 14.51 2.24 28.59
N ALA A 339 15.23 2.76 27.59
CA ALA A 339 16.15 1.95 26.77
C ALA A 339 17.30 1.35 27.60
N ALA A 340 17.87 2.11 28.53
CA ALA A 340 18.91 1.60 29.44
C ALA A 340 18.38 0.49 30.38
N VAL A 341 17.15 0.63 30.88
CA VAL A 341 16.50 -0.43 31.70
C VAL A 341 16.28 -1.69 30.86
N LEU A 342 15.82 -1.58 29.62
CA LEU A 342 15.66 -2.74 28.72
C LEU A 342 16.98 -3.46 28.46
N ARG A 343 18.09 -2.74 28.26
CA ARG A 343 19.43 -3.34 28.09
C ARG A 343 19.91 -4.06 29.36
N SER A 344 19.71 -3.44 30.53
CA SER A 344 20.03 -4.06 31.82
C SER A 344 19.23 -5.35 32.03
N PHE A 345 17.92 -5.29 31.78
CA PHE A 345 17.03 -6.43 31.86
C PHE A 345 17.47 -7.56 30.93
N ARG A 346 17.83 -7.25 29.67
CA ARG A 346 18.36 -8.23 28.72
C ARG A 346 19.59 -8.96 29.26
N SER A 347 20.54 -8.22 29.82
CA SER A 347 21.77 -8.81 30.39
C SER A 347 21.46 -9.72 31.58
N GLN A 348 20.58 -9.28 32.48
CA GLN A 348 20.17 -10.06 33.64
C GLN A 348 19.42 -11.33 33.22
N SER A 349 18.45 -11.20 32.33
CA SER A 349 17.66 -12.33 31.84
C SER A 349 18.52 -13.39 31.15
N GLY A 350 19.57 -13.01 30.41
CA GLY A 350 20.52 -13.97 29.84
C GLY A 350 21.15 -14.88 30.90
N SER A 351 21.58 -14.30 32.03
CA SER A 351 22.14 -15.07 33.16
C SER A 351 21.08 -15.89 33.88
N ASP A 352 19.87 -15.35 34.04
CA ASP A 352 18.76 -16.04 34.69
C ASP A 352 18.34 -17.30 33.92
N LEU A 353 18.35 -17.26 32.58
CA LEU A 353 18.02 -18.41 31.74
C LEU A 353 18.98 -19.59 31.94
N GLU A 354 20.28 -19.30 32.05
CA GLU A 354 21.30 -20.32 32.34
C GLU A 354 21.10 -20.89 33.75
N LEU A 355 20.86 -20.02 34.73
CA LEU A 355 20.61 -20.41 36.12
C LEU A 355 19.38 -21.32 36.24
N TRP A 356 18.23 -20.93 35.68
CA TRP A 356 17.01 -21.74 35.76
C TRP A 356 17.16 -23.08 35.07
N THR A 357 17.91 -23.13 33.95
CA THR A 357 18.21 -24.37 33.25
C THR A 357 19.06 -25.30 34.12
N SER A 358 20.08 -24.75 34.80
CA SER A 358 20.92 -25.52 35.74
C SER A 358 20.12 -26.03 36.94
N GLU A 359 19.34 -25.17 37.58
CA GLU A 359 18.51 -25.53 38.75
C GLU A 359 17.39 -26.52 38.39
N LEU A 360 16.91 -26.49 37.14
CA LEU A 360 15.96 -27.48 36.65
C LEU A 360 16.66 -28.83 36.41
N ALA A 361 17.88 -28.80 35.86
CA ALA A 361 18.68 -29.99 35.57
C ALA A 361 19.11 -30.76 36.83
N ASP A 362 19.56 -30.06 37.86
CA ASP A 362 19.94 -30.66 39.14
C ASP A 362 18.74 -30.95 40.05
N GLY A 363 17.56 -30.44 39.69
CA GLY A 363 16.30 -30.66 40.38
C GLY A 363 16.04 -29.74 41.57
N THR A 364 16.86 -28.70 41.77
CA THR A 364 16.65 -27.64 42.77
C THR A 364 15.30 -26.97 42.62
N ILE A 365 14.81 -26.79 41.38
CA ILE A 365 13.46 -26.29 41.09
C ILE A 365 12.60 -27.35 40.38
N SER A 366 11.29 -27.25 40.57
CA SER A 366 10.34 -28.05 39.80
C SER A 366 10.15 -27.47 38.38
N PRO A 367 9.72 -28.29 37.41
CA PRO A 367 9.31 -27.80 36.10
C PRO A 367 8.28 -26.66 36.15
N GLU A 368 7.33 -26.72 37.08
CA GLU A 368 6.32 -25.67 37.25
C GLU A 368 6.94 -24.35 37.76
N THR A 369 7.88 -24.43 38.70
CA THR A 369 8.62 -23.26 39.17
C THR A 369 9.46 -22.63 38.06
N ALA A 370 10.09 -23.44 37.19
CA ALA A 370 10.82 -22.92 36.04
C ALA A 370 9.89 -22.19 35.06
N LEU A 371 8.72 -22.76 34.76
CA LEU A 371 7.69 -22.12 33.92
C LEU A 371 7.13 -20.83 34.55
N ASP A 372 6.95 -20.79 35.87
CA ASP A 372 6.53 -19.58 36.60
C ASP A 372 7.57 -18.45 36.46
N ARG A 373 8.85 -18.75 36.63
CA ARG A 373 9.93 -17.75 36.47
C ARG A 373 10.00 -17.23 35.04
N LEU A 374 9.86 -18.10 34.04
CA LEU A 374 9.81 -17.70 32.64
C LEU A 374 8.59 -16.80 32.36
N ARG A 375 7.41 -17.15 32.85
CA ARG A 375 6.21 -16.30 32.73
C ARG A 375 6.46 -14.93 33.35
N ASP A 376 7.03 -14.88 34.55
CA ASP A 376 7.24 -13.63 35.28
C ASP A 376 8.23 -12.73 34.56
N ALA A 377 9.32 -13.28 34.03
CA ALA A 377 10.27 -12.52 33.21
C ALA A 377 9.66 -12.01 31.90
N ARG A 378 8.86 -12.82 31.19
CA ARG A 378 8.14 -12.37 29.98
C ARG A 378 7.11 -11.28 30.31
N THR A 379 6.48 -11.35 31.48
CA THR A 379 5.55 -10.33 31.97
C THR A 379 6.28 -9.03 32.27
N GLN A 380 7.42 -9.11 32.96
CA GLN A 380 8.27 -7.95 33.23
C GLN A 380 8.79 -7.30 31.94
N LEU A 381 9.24 -8.09 30.96
CA LEU A 381 9.63 -7.56 29.65
C LEU A 381 8.46 -6.80 28.98
N SER A 382 7.25 -7.36 29.06
CA SER A 382 6.05 -6.74 28.50
C SER A 382 5.74 -5.38 29.14
N GLU A 383 5.98 -5.22 30.44
CA GLU A 383 5.84 -3.96 31.16
C GLU A 383 6.92 -2.96 30.75
N LEU A 384 8.18 -3.38 30.70
CA LEU A 384 9.30 -2.53 30.27
C LEU A 384 9.11 -2.03 28.83
N LEU A 385 8.59 -2.87 27.93
CA LEU A 385 8.29 -2.48 26.55
C LEU A 385 7.13 -1.47 26.48
N LYS A 386 6.14 -1.54 27.38
CA LYS A 386 5.05 -0.54 27.46
C LYS A 386 5.58 0.81 27.95
N ASP A 387 6.42 0.80 29.00
CA ASP A 387 7.06 2.01 29.52
C ASP A 387 7.94 2.69 28.46
N HIS A 388 8.68 1.87 27.71
CA HIS A 388 9.47 2.35 26.59
C HIS A 388 8.60 2.85 25.43
N ALA A 389 7.46 2.21 25.15
CA ALA A 389 6.49 2.69 24.15
C ALA A 389 5.97 4.08 24.51
N ASP A 390 5.64 4.34 25.77
CA ASP A 390 5.21 5.66 26.22
C ASP A 390 6.32 6.70 26.08
N THR A 391 7.58 6.32 26.34
CA THR A 391 8.76 7.18 26.11
C THR A 391 8.90 7.54 24.63
N VAL A 392 8.86 6.54 23.74
CA VAL A 392 8.94 6.73 22.29
C VAL A 392 7.80 7.59 21.75
N ILE A 393 6.58 7.36 22.23
CA ILE A 393 5.42 8.15 21.84
C ILE A 393 5.57 9.60 22.30
N ALA A 394 6.08 9.83 23.50
CA ALA A 394 6.33 11.17 24.02
C ALA A 394 7.44 11.90 23.24
N GLY A 395 8.49 11.18 22.82
CA GLY A 395 9.59 11.75 22.01
C GLY A 395 9.17 12.09 20.57
N TYR A 396 8.32 11.27 19.95
CA TYR A 396 7.93 11.46 18.54
C TYR A 396 6.70 12.35 18.31
N ALA A 397 5.69 12.28 19.19
CA ALA A 397 4.44 13.00 19.02
C ALA A 397 4.57 14.48 19.42
N ARG A 398 4.11 15.40 18.56
CA ARG A 398 4.14 16.85 18.81
C ARG A 398 2.94 17.35 19.59
N ASN A 399 1.86 16.58 19.63
CA ASN A 399 0.62 16.97 20.27
C ASN A 399 -0.18 15.76 20.78
N LYS A 400 -1.21 16.04 21.59
CA LYS A 400 -2.07 15.01 22.19
C LYS A 400 -2.80 14.12 21.17
N LYS A 401 -3.12 14.64 19.97
CA LYS A 401 -3.79 13.86 18.92
C LYS A 401 -2.85 12.83 18.31
N GLU A 402 -1.62 13.22 17.99
CA GLU A 402 -0.58 12.32 17.49
C GLU A 402 -0.21 11.26 18.53
N SER A 403 -0.03 11.66 19.79
CA SER A 403 0.26 10.75 20.90
C SER A 403 -0.85 9.71 21.08
N LYS A 404 -2.12 10.13 21.01
CA LYS A 404 -3.27 9.21 21.05
C LYS A 404 -3.32 8.28 19.84
N LEU A 405 -2.97 8.76 18.65
CA LEU A 405 -2.94 7.95 17.43
C LEU A 405 -1.86 6.86 17.50
N MET A 406 -0.68 7.18 18.02
CA MET A 406 0.38 6.18 18.23
C MET A 406 -0.01 5.15 19.29
N ARG A 407 -0.54 5.57 20.46
CA ARG A 407 -1.02 4.63 21.49
C ARG A 407 -2.07 3.67 20.94
N LYS A 408 -3.03 4.18 20.16
CA LYS A 408 -4.04 3.36 19.51
C LYS A 408 -3.44 2.31 18.57
N ASN A 409 -2.36 2.64 17.85
CA ASN A 409 -1.69 1.67 16.98
C ASN A 409 -0.88 0.63 17.78
N MET A 410 -0.29 1.02 18.91
CA MET A 410 0.35 0.07 19.85
C MET A 410 -0.65 -0.90 20.43
N GLU A 411 -1.77 -0.40 20.96
CA GLU A 411 -2.85 -1.22 21.51
C GLU A 411 -3.39 -2.21 20.47
N LYS A 412 -3.56 -1.76 19.21
CA LYS A 412 -3.97 -2.64 18.10
C LYS A 412 -2.94 -3.71 17.77
N ALA A 413 -1.66 -3.36 17.78
CA ALA A 413 -0.59 -4.34 17.54
C ALA A 413 -0.58 -5.40 18.65
N GLN A 414 -0.70 -5.00 19.92
CA GLN A 414 -0.74 -5.91 21.06
C GLN A 414 -2.00 -6.79 21.08
N ALA A 415 -3.18 -6.20 20.87
CA ALA A 415 -4.44 -6.94 20.80
C ALA A 415 -4.43 -7.95 19.63
N GLY A 416 -3.71 -7.60 18.56
CA GLY A 416 -3.73 -8.30 17.28
C GLY A 416 -5.06 -8.09 16.54
N THR A 417 -5.11 -8.51 15.28
CA THR A 417 -6.35 -8.54 14.50
C THR A 417 -7.12 -9.84 14.78
N PRO A 418 -8.42 -9.81 15.11
CA PRO A 418 -9.26 -11.00 15.23
C PRO A 418 -9.31 -11.85 13.94
N ASP A 419 -9.18 -11.22 12.78
CA ASP A 419 -9.36 -11.83 11.45
C ASP A 419 -8.06 -12.15 10.70
N GLY A 420 -6.91 -12.03 11.38
CA GLY A 420 -5.59 -12.16 10.77
C GLY A 420 -5.14 -13.61 10.61
N TYR A 421 -5.42 -14.22 9.46
CA TYR A 421 -4.69 -15.39 8.97
C TYR A 421 -3.18 -15.13 9.06
N GLY A 422 -2.46 -15.89 9.88
CA GLY A 422 -1.01 -15.75 10.08
C GLY A 422 -0.54 -15.22 11.44
N ARG A 423 -1.37 -15.26 12.49
CA ARG A 423 -0.84 -15.14 13.87
C ARG A 423 0.06 -16.35 14.10
N ALA A 424 1.37 -16.15 14.26
CA ALA A 424 2.28 -17.22 14.61
C ALA A 424 1.81 -17.81 15.94
N TYR A 425 1.14 -18.97 15.88
CA TYR A 425 0.85 -19.76 17.06
C TYR A 425 2.20 -20.08 17.69
N GLU A 426 2.42 -19.65 18.92
CA GLU A 426 3.65 -19.93 19.66
C GLU A 426 3.52 -21.35 20.21
N PRO A 427 4.28 -22.35 19.71
CA PRO A 427 4.17 -23.74 20.13
C PRO A 427 4.88 -23.94 21.48
N SER A 428 4.42 -23.23 22.51
CA SER A 428 4.94 -23.29 23.88
C SER A 428 3.79 -23.55 24.86
N ILE A 429 4.13 -24.15 26.00
CA ILE A 429 3.21 -24.39 27.11
C ILE A 429 2.62 -23.06 27.57
N LEU A 430 3.46 -22.03 27.71
CA LEU A 430 3.01 -20.68 28.07
C LEU A 430 2.11 -20.05 26.98
N GLY A 431 2.43 -20.22 25.70
CA GLY A 431 1.63 -19.74 24.57
C GLY A 431 0.26 -20.43 24.45
N THR A 432 0.14 -21.64 24.98
CA THR A 432 -1.12 -22.41 25.04
C THR A 432 -1.97 -22.03 26.25
N VAL A 433 -1.33 -21.78 27.39
CA VAL A 433 -1.96 -21.48 28.68
C VAL A 433 -2.41 -20.02 28.74
N TYR A 434 -1.61 -19.11 28.21
CA TYR A 434 -1.91 -17.68 28.18
C TYR A 434 -2.38 -17.24 26.80
N PRO A 435 -3.37 -16.33 26.71
CA PRO A 435 -3.78 -15.79 25.43
C PRO A 435 -2.61 -15.09 24.72
N SER A 436 -2.58 -15.12 23.39
CA SER A 436 -1.55 -14.48 22.56
C SER A 436 -1.29 -12.99 22.80
N TYR A 437 -2.20 -12.26 23.46
CA TYR A 437 -2.04 -10.84 23.83
C TYR A 437 -1.47 -10.63 25.23
N TYR A 438 -1.25 -11.72 25.98
CA TYR A 438 -0.78 -11.67 27.36
C TYR A 438 0.66 -11.13 27.44
N PHE A 439 1.54 -11.62 26.56
CA PHE A 439 2.91 -11.12 26.44
C PHE A 439 3.00 -10.10 25.31
N PHE A 440 3.66 -8.96 25.57
CA PHE A 440 3.95 -7.95 24.56
C PHE A 440 5.37 -8.17 24.06
N SER A 441 5.51 -8.75 22.87
CA SER A 441 6.81 -9.12 22.28
C SER A 441 7.48 -7.96 21.55
N VAL A 442 8.79 -8.07 21.33
CA VAL A 442 9.59 -7.07 20.60
C VAL A 442 9.16 -6.90 19.13
N PRO A 443 8.83 -7.97 18.38
CA PRO A 443 8.21 -7.83 17.06
C PRO A 443 6.90 -7.05 17.09
N THR A 444 6.07 -7.30 18.10
CA THR A 444 4.76 -6.65 18.24
C THR A 444 4.93 -5.16 18.53
N PHE A 445 5.87 -4.79 19.40
CA PHE A 445 6.26 -3.41 19.64
C PHE A 445 6.73 -2.72 18.35
N SER A 446 7.66 -3.35 17.61
CA SER A 446 8.22 -2.79 16.38
C SER A 446 7.14 -2.55 15.31
N ASN A 447 6.19 -3.47 15.18
CA ASN A 447 5.04 -3.34 14.27
C ASN A 447 4.10 -2.21 14.71
N GLY A 448 3.84 -2.10 16.01
CA GLY A 448 3.06 -0.99 16.57
C GLY A 448 3.72 0.37 16.33
N LEU A 449 5.05 0.45 16.49
CA LEU A 449 5.83 1.68 16.32
C LEU A 449 5.81 2.16 14.88
N SER A 450 6.17 1.28 13.95
CA SER A 450 6.16 1.59 12.51
C SER A 450 4.76 2.01 12.01
N SER A 451 3.72 1.31 12.45
CA SER A 451 2.32 1.66 12.13
C SER A 451 1.91 3.01 12.72
N GLY A 452 2.33 3.30 13.96
CA GLY A 452 2.10 4.57 14.64
C GLY A 452 2.77 5.74 13.93
N VAL A 453 4.07 5.62 13.64
CA VAL A 453 4.87 6.62 12.91
C VAL A 453 4.26 6.92 11.54
N SER A 454 3.88 5.87 10.79
CA SER A 454 3.26 5.99 9.46
C SER A 454 1.89 6.66 9.49
N SER A 455 1.10 6.39 10.53
CA SER A 455 -0.22 7.02 10.70
C SER A 455 -0.07 8.52 11.00
N VAL A 456 0.92 8.90 11.81
CA VAL A 456 1.21 10.31 12.13
C VAL A 456 1.78 11.06 10.93
N SER A 457 2.70 10.45 10.17
CA SER A 457 3.27 11.09 8.97
C SER A 457 2.19 11.37 7.92
N SER A 458 1.27 10.42 7.70
CA SER A 458 0.12 10.59 6.81
C SER A 458 -0.80 11.73 7.28
N ALA A 459 -1.04 11.86 8.59
CA ALA A 459 -1.86 12.93 9.15
C ALA A 459 -1.19 14.32 9.03
N ARG A 460 0.14 14.39 8.92
CA ARG A 460 0.90 15.63 8.74
C ARG A 460 0.95 16.12 7.28
N GLY A 461 0.74 15.25 6.29
CA GLY A 461 0.96 15.54 4.85
C GLY A 461 -0.27 15.95 4.02
N GLY A 462 -1.37 16.40 4.62
CA GLY A 462 -2.63 16.67 3.92
C GLY A 462 -2.73 18.02 3.17
N GLY A 463 -1.90 18.26 2.15
CA GLY A 463 -2.03 19.42 1.25
C GLY A 463 -1.62 19.10 -0.19
N GLY A 464 -2.59 19.09 -1.12
CA GLY A 464 -2.39 18.95 -2.57
C GLY A 464 -3.36 19.86 -3.33
N GLY A 465 -2.84 20.59 -4.33
CA GLY A 465 -3.44 21.79 -4.95
C GLY A 465 -4.69 21.56 -5.81
N GLY A 466 -5.54 22.59 -5.90
CA GLY A 466 -6.78 22.60 -6.69
C GLY A 466 -6.73 23.56 -7.87
N SER A 467 -7.24 23.13 -9.02
CA SER A 467 -7.47 23.95 -10.22
C SER A 467 -8.66 24.90 -10.04
N THR A 468 -8.59 26.10 -10.62
CA THR A 468 -9.65 27.13 -10.50
C THR A 468 -10.33 27.38 -11.86
N THR A 469 -11.67 27.32 -11.88
CA THR A 469 -12.49 27.42 -13.10
C THR A 469 -13.40 28.67 -13.14
N GLY A 470 -13.31 29.56 -12.14
CA GLY A 470 -14.18 30.73 -12.01
C GLY A 470 -13.54 32.04 -12.51
N TYR A 471 -14.34 32.91 -13.13
CA TYR A 471 -13.92 34.23 -13.66
C TYR A 471 -14.10 35.42 -12.69
N GLY A 472 -14.36 35.14 -11.41
CA GLY A 472 -14.42 36.16 -10.37
C GLY A 472 -15.49 37.25 -10.60
N SER A 473 -15.23 38.45 -10.06
CA SER A 473 -16.16 39.58 -10.06
C SER A 473 -16.42 40.18 -11.45
N SER A 474 -15.43 40.12 -12.35
CA SER A 474 -15.56 40.54 -13.75
C SER A 474 -16.36 39.56 -14.61
N GLY A 475 -16.56 38.32 -14.13
CA GLY A 475 -17.26 37.25 -14.84
C GLY A 475 -18.73 37.54 -15.14
N GLY A 476 -19.49 38.11 -14.20
CA GLY A 476 -20.92 38.34 -14.39
C GLY A 476 -21.65 37.06 -14.85
N SER A 477 -22.31 37.09 -16.03
CA SER A 477 -22.96 35.94 -16.67
C SER A 477 -22.05 35.13 -17.62
N PHE A 478 -20.74 35.42 -17.66
CA PHE A 478 -19.78 34.74 -18.53
C PHE A 478 -19.54 33.30 -18.08
N SER A 479 -19.69 32.35 -19.02
CA SER A 479 -19.59 30.91 -18.79
C SER A 479 -18.62 30.23 -19.77
N GLY A 480 -17.69 31.01 -20.35
CA GLY A 480 -16.71 30.54 -21.32
C GLY A 480 -15.86 29.36 -20.80
N SER A 481 -15.57 28.42 -21.70
CA SER A 481 -14.76 27.25 -21.38
C SER A 481 -13.30 27.63 -21.11
N GLY A 482 -12.83 27.48 -19.87
CA GLY A 482 -11.43 27.63 -19.53
C GLY A 482 -11.12 27.32 -18.07
N SER A 483 -9.83 27.27 -17.76
CA SER A 483 -9.32 27.06 -16.40
C SER A 483 -7.90 27.57 -16.28
N SER A 484 -7.48 27.87 -15.05
CA SER A 484 -6.11 28.22 -14.70
C SER A 484 -5.61 27.37 -13.53
N SER A 485 -4.29 27.19 -13.45
CA SER A 485 -3.63 26.58 -12.29
C SER A 485 -2.22 27.12 -12.10
N ASN A 486 -1.72 26.95 -10.88
CA ASN A 486 -0.37 27.35 -10.53
C ASN A 486 0.64 26.32 -11.03
N PHE A 487 1.87 26.75 -11.32
CA PHE A 487 3.00 25.86 -11.59
C PHE A 487 4.14 26.05 -10.60
#